data_AF-A0A4Y1ZHX2-F1
#
_entry.id   AF-A0A4Y1ZHX2-F1
#
_cell.length_a   1.000
_cell.length_b   1.000
_cell.length_c   1.000
_cell.angle_alpha   90.00
_cell.angle_beta   90.00
_cell.angle_gamma   90.00
#
_symmetry.space_group_name_H-M   'P 1'
#
loop_
_entity.id
_entity.type
_entity.pdbx_description
1 polymer ?
#
loop_
_entity_poly.entity_id
_entity_poly.type
_entity_poly.pdbx_seq_one_letter_code
_entity_poly.pdbx_strand_id
1 'polypeptide(L)'
;MTKVRQDAWSHEDDLLLAETVLRHIREGSTQLDAFEEVGDRLNRTGAACGFRWNAIVRQKYEQAIQIAKKQRKQKNVPSNAAEYPAQ
;
A
#
# COMPACT_ATOMS: atom_id res chain seq x y z
N MET A 1 21.53 25.36 -7.00
CA MET A 1 20.63 24.31 -7.54
C MET A 1 19.25 24.57 -6.96
N THR A 2 18.35 25.20 -7.71
CA THR A 2 16.98 25.49 -7.29
C THR A 2 16.18 24.19 -7.29
N LYS A 3 15.70 23.77 -6.11
CA LYS A 3 14.89 22.56 -5.94
C LYS A 3 13.51 22.83 -6.54
N VAL A 4 13.31 22.46 -7.81
CA VAL A 4 12.01 22.60 -8.50
C VAL A 4 10.97 21.81 -7.71
N ARG A 5 9.88 22.47 -7.29
CA ARG A 5 8.76 21.78 -6.64
C ARG A 5 8.11 20.84 -7.66
N GLN A 6 8.17 19.54 -7.41
CA GLN A 6 7.33 18.55 -8.09
C GLN A 6 5.92 18.56 -7.45
N ASP A 7 5.18 19.64 -7.66
CA ASP A 7 3.82 19.76 -7.12
C ASP A 7 2.81 18.88 -7.90
N ALA A 8 3.12 18.54 -9.15
CA ALA A 8 2.27 17.67 -9.96
C ALA A 8 2.52 16.20 -9.61
N TRP A 9 1.46 15.49 -9.22
CA TRP A 9 1.41 14.03 -9.15
C TRP A 9 0.69 13.52 -10.38
N SER A 10 1.28 12.54 -11.07
CA SER A 10 0.65 11.91 -12.22
C SER A 10 -0.32 10.79 -11.81
N HIS A 11 -1.12 10.30 -12.75
CA HIS A 11 -1.91 9.10 -12.52
C HIS A 11 -1.02 7.86 -12.32
N GLU A 12 0.12 7.79 -13.01
CA GLU A 12 1.09 6.71 -12.89
C GLU A 12 1.76 6.72 -11.51
N ASP A 13 2.05 7.90 -10.95
CA ASP A 13 2.56 8.04 -9.59
C ASP A 13 1.55 7.50 -8.56
N ASP A 14 0.26 7.84 -8.74
CA ASP A 14 -0.83 7.35 -7.88
C ASP A 14 -1.00 5.82 -8.00
N LEU A 15 -0.87 5.26 -9.20
CA LEU A 15 -0.93 3.82 -9.45
C LEU A 15 0.22 3.09 -8.76
N LEU A 16 1.46 3.58 -8.94
CA LEU A 16 2.65 2.98 -8.32
C LEU A 16 2.53 3.02 -6.78
N LEU A 17 2.08 4.15 -6.23
CA LEU A 17 1.85 4.29 -4.80
C LEU A 17 0.81 3.30 -4.29
N ALA A 18 -0.31 3.15 -5.01
CA ALA A 18 -1.36 2.21 -4.64
C ALA A 18 -0.92 0.76 -4.70
N GLU A 19 -0.28 0.35 -5.80
CA GLU A 19 0.17 -1.03 -5.97
C GLU A 19 1.15 -1.44 -4.87
N THR A 20 2.12 -0.57 -4.59
CA THR A 20 3.15 -0.83 -3.58
C THR A 20 2.55 -0.92 -2.19
N VAL A 21 1.68 0.03 -1.80
CA VAL A 21 1.01 -0.03 -0.49
C VAL A 21 0.14 -1.28 -0.36
N LEU A 22 -0.63 -1.64 -1.39
CA LEU A 22 -1.45 -2.85 -1.37
C LEU A 22 -0.59 -4.12 -1.28
N ARG A 23 0.57 -4.15 -1.93
CA ARG A 23 1.55 -5.25 -1.79
C ARG A 23 2.05 -5.39 -0.37
N HIS A 24 2.51 -4.29 0.26
CA HIS A 24 2.97 -4.31 1.65
C HIS A 24 1.87 -4.77 2.62
N ILE A 25 0.61 -4.37 2.38
CA ILE A 25 -0.52 -4.86 3.18
C ILE A 25 -0.68 -6.38 3.06
N ARG A 26 -0.60 -6.94 1.84
CA ARG A 26 -0.73 -8.40 1.63
C ARG A 26 0.42 -9.19 2.24
N GLU A 27 1.63 -8.63 2.19
CA GLU A 27 2.87 -9.26 2.69
C GLU A 27 3.06 -9.06 4.19
N GLY A 28 2.34 -8.10 4.76
CA GLY A 28 2.33 -7.83 6.19
C GLY A 28 3.39 -6.83 6.68
N SER A 29 4.07 -6.17 5.75
CA SER A 29 4.95 -5.02 6.01
C SER A 29 4.14 -3.76 6.38
N THR A 30 4.82 -2.65 6.65
CA THR A 30 4.21 -1.39 7.08
C THR A 30 3.93 -0.47 5.89
N GLN A 31 3.03 0.50 6.07
CA GLN A 31 2.82 1.55 5.08
C GLN A 31 4.01 2.51 4.99
N LEU A 32 4.77 2.69 6.08
CA LEU A 32 5.97 3.53 6.08
C LEU A 32 7.03 2.94 5.14
N ASP A 33 7.26 1.62 5.21
CA ASP A 33 8.18 0.94 4.29
C ASP A 33 7.72 1.09 2.83
N ALA A 34 6.42 0.98 2.58
CA ALA A 34 5.86 1.18 1.25
C ALA A 34 6.05 2.64 0.75
N PHE A 35 5.91 3.62 1.64
CA PHE A 35 6.08 5.02 1.29
C PHE A 35 7.53 5.39 1.00
N GLU A 36 8.48 4.86 1.78
CA GLU A 36 9.91 5.03 1.50
C GLU A 36 10.28 4.38 0.17
N GLU A 37 9.81 3.15 -0.10
CA GLU A 37 10.07 2.47 -1.37
C GLU A 37 9.54 3.25 -2.59
N VAL A 38 8.31 3.77 -2.51
CA VAL A 38 7.74 4.60 -3.59
C VAL A 38 8.45 5.95 -3.68
N GLY A 39 8.85 6.51 -2.54
CA GLY A 39 9.63 7.75 -2.46
C GLY A 39 10.91 7.64 -3.26
N ASP A 40 11.70 6.60 -3.02
CA ASP A 40 12.93 6.33 -3.75
C ASP A 40 12.69 6.22 -5.27
N ARG A 41 11.63 5.50 -5.67
CA ARG A 41 11.29 5.31 -7.09
C ARG A 41 10.86 6.60 -7.80
N LEU A 42 10.10 7.45 -7.12
CA LEU A 42 9.58 8.71 -7.68
C LEU A 42 10.49 9.91 -7.40
N ASN A 43 11.64 9.69 -6.75
CA ASN A 43 12.52 10.75 -6.27
C ASN A 43 11.77 11.78 -5.37
N ARG A 44 10.94 11.25 -4.47
CA ARG A 44 10.12 11.97 -3.46
C ARG A 44 10.45 11.44 -2.06
N THR A 45 10.01 12.13 -1.02
CA THR A 45 10.16 11.63 0.36
C THR A 45 9.02 10.69 0.73
N GLY A 46 9.26 9.71 1.61
CA GLY A 46 8.19 8.86 2.16
C GLY A 46 7.05 9.67 2.78
N ALA A 47 7.37 10.79 3.44
CA ALA A 47 6.36 11.72 3.95
C ALA A 47 5.46 12.30 2.84
N ALA A 48 6.03 12.69 1.69
CA ALA A 48 5.24 13.19 0.56
C ALA A 48 4.32 12.11 -0.02
N CYS A 49 4.81 10.87 -0.14
CA CYS A 49 4.00 9.71 -0.53
C CYS A 49 2.86 9.46 0.47
N GLY A 50 3.14 9.55 1.78
CA GLY A 50 2.13 9.43 2.83
C GLY A 50 1.05 10.50 2.76
N PHE A 51 1.41 11.76 2.52
CA PHE A 51 0.44 12.83 2.32
C PHE A 51 -0.43 12.59 1.09
N ARG A 52 0.17 12.24 -0.04
CA ARG A 52 -0.58 11.94 -1.28
C ARG A 52 -1.52 10.74 -1.10
N TRP A 53 -1.02 9.70 -0.44
CA TRP A 53 -1.82 8.51 -0.11
C TRP A 53 -3.05 8.88 0.69
N ASN A 54 -2.88 9.59 1.80
CA ASN A 54 -3.98 9.94 2.69
C ASN A 54 -4.96 10.95 2.10
N ALA A 55 -4.48 11.90 1.28
CA ALA A 55 -5.32 12.94 0.70
C ALA A 55 -6.19 12.45 -0.46
N ILE A 56 -5.65 11.57 -1.33
CA ILE A 56 -6.28 11.27 -2.63
C ILE A 56 -6.34 9.77 -2.90
N VAL A 57 -5.22 9.05 -2.78
CA VAL A 57 -5.13 7.68 -3.32
C VAL A 57 -5.89 6.69 -2.46
N ARG A 58 -5.78 6.75 -1.13
CA ARG A 58 -6.43 5.82 -0.19
C ARG A 58 -7.94 5.70 -0.44
N GLN A 59 -8.62 6.82 -0.67
CA GLN A 59 -10.06 6.86 -0.90
C GLN A 59 -10.45 6.13 -2.19
N LYS A 60 -9.63 6.20 -3.24
CA LYS A 60 -9.87 5.52 -4.52
C LYS A 60 -9.70 4.00 -4.43
N TYR A 61 -8.90 3.52 -3.48
CA TYR A 61 -8.53 2.11 -3.35
C TYR A 61 -9.07 1.43 -2.09
N GLU A 62 -10.07 2.00 -1.41
CA GLU A 62 -10.60 1.47 -0.15
C GLU A 62 -11.04 -0.01 -0.29
N GLN A 63 -11.74 -0.37 -1.37
CA GLN A 63 -12.12 -1.76 -1.63
C GLN A 63 -10.89 -2.68 -1.80
N ALA A 64 -9.88 -2.25 -2.55
CA ALA A 64 -8.65 -3.01 -2.75
C ALA A 64 -7.88 -3.19 -1.42
N ILE A 65 -7.88 -2.18 -0.55
CA ILE A 65 -7.28 -2.25 0.79
C ILE A 65 -7.97 -3.33 1.62
N GLN A 66 -9.31 -3.38 1.61
CA GLN A 66 -10.06 -4.41 2.34
C GLN A 66 -9.74 -5.83 1.83
N ILE A 67 -9.66 -5.99 0.50
CA ILE A 67 -9.28 -7.27 -0.11
C ILE A 67 -7.85 -7.66 0.30
N ALA A 68 -6.90 -6.73 0.23
CA ALA A 68 -5.51 -6.97 0.62
C ALA A 68 -5.37 -7.38 2.09
N LYS A 69 -6.13 -6.74 3.01
CA LYS A 69 -6.19 -7.12 4.42
C LYS A 69 -6.77 -8.52 4.62
N LYS A 70 -7.85 -8.85 3.91
CA LYS A 70 -8.46 -10.19 3.95
C LYS A 70 -7.46 -11.26 3.49
N GLN A 71 -6.72 -11.00 2.42
CA GLN A 71 -5.69 -11.90 1.90
C GLN A 71 -4.54 -12.08 2.90
N ARG A 72 -4.06 -11.00 3.54
CA ARG A 72 -3.05 -11.11 4.61
C ARG A 72 -3.54 -12.01 5.74
N LYS A 73 -4.79 -11.83 6.18
CA LYS A 73 -5.38 -12.67 7.24
C LYS A 73 -5.42 -14.14 6.82
N GLN A 74 -5.88 -14.44 5.61
CA GLN A 74 -5.96 -15.80 5.08
C GLN A 74 -4.58 -16.48 4.98
N LYS A 75 -3.53 -15.76 4.54
CA LYS A 75 -2.16 -16.28 4.51
C LYS A 75 -1.60 -16.64 5.90
N ASN A 76 -2.05 -15.94 6.93
CA ASN A 76 -1.60 -16.16 8.32
C ASN A 76 -2.48 -17.16 9.08
N VAL A 77 -3.55 -17.68 8.48
CA VAL A 77 -4.30 -18.81 9.05
C VAL A 77 -3.56 -20.09 8.64
N PRO A 78 -2.91 -20.81 9.55
CA PRO A 78 -2.31 -22.10 9.20
C PRO A 78 -3.42 -23.04 8.71
N SER A 79 -3.16 -23.73 7.59
CA SER A 79 -4.08 -24.61 6.86
C SER A 79 -4.69 -25.77 7.68
N ASN A 80 -4.38 -25.87 8.97
CA ASN A 80 -4.86 -26.92 9.88
C ASN A 80 -6.21 -26.60 10.55
N ALA A 81 -6.82 -25.45 10.28
CA ALA A 81 -8.13 -25.07 10.83
C ALA A 81 -9.33 -25.46 9.94
N ALA A 82 -9.08 -26.11 8.79
CA ALA A 82 -10.13 -26.52 7.84
C ALA A 82 -10.64 -27.97 8.04
N GLU A 83 -10.05 -28.74 8.96
CA GLU A 83 -10.45 -30.12 9.25
C GLU A 83 -10.90 -30.28 10.70
N TYR A 84 -12.10 -29.82 11.02
CA TYR A 84 -12.90 -30.43 12.08
C TYR A 84 -14.38 -30.33 11.70
N PRO A 85 -14.96 -31.35 11.03
CA PRO A 85 -16.40 -31.49 11.04
C PRO A 85 -16.84 -31.75 12.48
N ALA A 86 -17.71 -30.88 13.00
CA ALA A 86 -18.38 -31.14 14.26
C ALA A 86 -19.17 -32.45 14.13
N GLN A 87 -18.82 -33.45 14.97
CA GLN A 87 -19.69 -34.58 15.31
C GLN A 87 -20.09 -34.44 16.77
#